data_AF-A0A7J0DC12-F1
#
_entry.id   AF-A0A7J0DC12-F1
#
_cell.length_a   1.000
_cell.length_b   1.000
_cell.length_c   1.000
_cell.angle_alpha   90.00
_cell.angle_beta   90.00
_cell.angle_gamma   90.00
#
_symmetry.space_group_name_H-M   'P 1'
#
loop_
_entity.id
_entity.type
_entity.pdbx_description
1 polymer ?
#
loop_
_entity_poly.entity_id
_entity_poly.type
_entity_poly.pdbx_seq_one_letter_code
_entity_poly.pdbx_strand_id
1 'polypeptide(L)' 'MAKVEFRYLIGGLAWAIDDQSLENAFAPFGDITESEVPAEID' A
#
# COMPACT_ATOMS: atom_id res chain seq x y z
N MET A 1 2.52 -23.81 -8.72
CA MET A 1 3.26 -22.62 -9.17
C MET A 1 3.16 -21.58 -8.07
N ALA A 2 4.27 -20.97 -7.64
CA ALA A 2 4.20 -19.86 -6.68
C ALA A 2 3.65 -18.62 -7.39
N LYS A 3 2.68 -17.94 -6.78
CA LYS A 3 2.15 -16.66 -7.28
C LYS A 3 3.24 -15.61 -7.12
N VAL A 4 3.65 -14.97 -8.21
CA VAL A 4 4.56 -13.82 -8.14
C VAL A 4 3.73 -12.64 -7.66
N GLU A 5 4.12 -12.05 -6.53
CA GLU A 5 3.45 -10.87 -5.96
C GLU A 5 4.32 -9.65 -6.19
N PHE A 6 3.73 -8.60 -6.77
CA PHE A 6 4.38 -7.32 -6.97
C PHE A 6 3.95 -6.39 -5.84
N ARG A 7 4.93 -5.88 -5.09
CA ARG A 7 4.72 -4.91 -4.01
C ARG A 7 5.56 -3.67 -4.26
N TYR A 8 4.97 -2.51 -3.98
CA TYR A 8 5.65 -1.22 -4.02
C TYR A 8 5.86 -0.72 -2.60
N LEU A 9 7.08 -0.28 -2.30
CA LEU A 9 7.39 0.40 -1.04
C LEU A 9 7.31 1.90 -1.26
N ILE A 10 6.52 2.57 -0.42
CA ILE A 10 6.25 4.01 -0.53
C ILE A 10 6.70 4.68 0.76
N GLY A 11 7.60 5.65 0.64
CA GLY A 11 8.09 6.47 1.75
C GLY A 11 7.62 7.92 1.66
N GLY A 12 7.88 8.70 2.72
CA GLY A 12 7.52 10.13 2.76
C GLY A 12 6.03 10.39 2.91
N LEU A 13 5.27 9.41 3.39
CA LEU A 13 3.85 9.56 3.69
C LEU A 13 3.66 10.48 4.90
N ALA A 14 2.61 11.30 4.87
CA ALA A 14 2.21 12.09 6.03
C ALA A 14 1.75 11.15 7.15
N TRP A 15 1.96 11.56 8.41
CA TRP A 15 1.61 10.76 9.60
C TRP A 15 0.14 10.29 9.64
N ALA A 16 -0.78 11.08 9.09
CA ALA A 16 -2.21 10.79 9.12
C ALA A 16 -2.70 9.84 8.00
N ILE A 17 -1.79 9.31 7.17
CA ILE A 17 -2.15 8.35 6.12
C ILE A 17 -2.41 6.99 6.74
N ASP A 18 -3.52 6.37 6.33
CA ASP A 18 -3.91 5.01 6.66
C ASP A 18 -4.08 4.16 5.38
N ASP A 19 -4.36 2.87 5.57
CA ASP A 19 -4.53 1.89 4.48
C ASP A 19 -5.59 2.34 3.47
N GLN A 20 -6.72 2.86 3.96
CA GLN A 20 -7.81 3.31 3.11
C GLN A 20 -7.41 4.52 2.26
N SER A 21 -6.62 5.43 2.81
CA SER A 21 -6.08 6.58 2.09
C SER A 21 -5.15 6.13 0.97
N LEU A 22 -4.31 5.10 1.20
CA LEU A 22 -3.47 4.51 0.17
C LEU A 22 -4.32 3.84 -0.92
N GLU A 23 -5.28 3.01 -0.54
CA GLU A 23 -6.14 2.31 -1.49
C GLU A 23 -6.85 3.30 -2.43
N ASN A 24 -7.47 4.33 -1.87
CA ASN A 24 -8.17 5.37 -2.64
C ASN A 24 -7.24 6.16 -3.56
N ALA A 25 -6.02 6.46 -3.11
CA ALA A 25 -5.05 7.21 -3.90
C ALA A 25 -4.55 6.41 -5.11
N PHE A 26 -4.43 5.07 -4.98
CA PHE A 26 -3.87 4.21 -6.00
C PHE A 26 -4.91 3.48 -6.87
N ALA A 27 -6.18 3.43 -6.46
CA ALA A 27 -7.27 2.79 -7.21
C ALA A 27 -7.38 3.24 -8.69
N PRO A 28 -7.10 4.50 -9.08
CA PRO A 28 -7.13 4.89 -10.48
C PRO A 28 -6.09 4.19 -11.37
N PHE A 29 -5.04 3.61 -10.79
CA PHE A 29 -3.95 2.98 -11.52
C PHE A 29 -4.13 1.47 -11.70
N GLY A 30 -5.16 0.88 -11.09
CA GLY A 30 -5.52 -0.53 -11.24
C GLY A 30 -6.09 -1.14 -9.96
N ASP A 31 -6.36 -2.45 -10.05
CA ASP A 31 -6.88 -3.20 -8.92
C ASP A 31 -5.79 -3.40 -7.84
N ILE A 32 -6.12 -2.97 -6.63
CA ILE A 32 -5.25 -3.14 -5.46
C ILE A 32 -5.62 -4.47 -4.82
N THR A 33 -4.63 -5.36 -4.68
CA THR A 33 -4.83 -6.65 -3.99
C THR A 33 -4.72 -6.51 -2.47
N GLU A 34 -3.81 -5.64 -2.02
CA GLU A 34 -3.51 -5.40 -0.62
C GLU A 34 -2.80 -4.04 -0.49
N SER A 35 -3.10 -3.30 0.59
CA SER A 35 -2.41 -2.08 0.98
C SER A 35 -2.33 -2.02 2.50
N GLU A 36 -1.14 -1.74 3.04
CA GLU A 36 -0.90 -1.67 4.47
C GLU A 36 0.04 -0.50 4.81
N VAL A 37 -0.24 0.15 5.93
CA VAL A 37 0.63 1.07 6.66
C VAL A 37 1.07 0.34 7.93
N PRO A 38 2.31 -0.18 7.97
CA PRO A 38 2.82 -0.88 9.15
C PRO A 38 2.80 0.05 10.37
N ALA A 39 2.25 -0.43 11.48
CA ALA A 39 2.20 0.34 12.73
C ALA A 39 3.60 0.59 13.33
N GLU A 40 4.52 -0.34 13.13
CA GLU A 40 5.93 -0.25 13.49
C GLU A 40 6.77 -0.85 12.36
N ILE A 41 7.90 -0.21 12.04
CA ILE A 41 8.92 -0.77 11.15
C ILE A 41 10.05 -1.22 12.08
N ASP A 42 10.12 -2.53 12.36
CA ASP A 42 11.24 -3.17 13.07
C ASP A 42 12.51 -3.26 12.21
#